data_AF-A0A812KPL2-F1
#
_entry.id   AF-A0A812KPL2-F1
#
_cell.length_a   1.000
_cell.length_b   1.000
_cell.length_c   1.000
_cell.angle_alpha   90.00
_cell.angle_beta   90.00
_cell.angle_gamma   90.00
#
_symmetry.space_group_name_H-M   'P 1'
#
loop_
_entity.id
_entity.type
_entity.pdbx_description
1 polymer ?
#
loop_
_entity_poly.entity_id
_entity_poly.type
_entity_poly.pdbx_seq_one_letter_code
_entity_poly.pdbx_strand_id
1 'polypeptide(L)'
;MAGVWKEDGSYEYAPGERARLKGKEKGKDKGKGKGDKGKGDKGKGEKGKSKGKEKGKDSMTAAERLAFAQGALSAEGPAAKKARVGEPGADEEEEEEELPEFDFEKDWKEKPVALLNLKGAKDLNGLMGVVKEYNEETKRFLVSVEGGKGEKSIKMENIFKVMTGCIVKLRGLDAIELNDCIGECGRLDVENLRYDITLSDGRHIKAKPANVELVAKYESAKVAGDTSQMDRIRAANGLRDRLTAVEEFDFPTPMVPWARLGTSCLL
;
A
#
# COMPACT_ATOMS: atom_id res chain seq x y z
N MET A 1 -21.91 -21.89 -5.93
CA MET A 1 -21.46 -23.18 -6.51
C MET A 1 -21.51 -24.21 -5.38
N ALA A 2 -22.27 -25.29 -5.54
CA ALA A 2 -22.35 -26.33 -4.52
C ALA A 2 -21.30 -27.41 -4.78
N GLY A 3 -20.34 -27.55 -3.87
CA GLY A 3 -19.36 -28.63 -3.86
C GLY A 3 -18.94 -28.89 -2.42
N VAL A 4 -18.53 -30.13 -2.15
CA VAL A 4 -18.27 -30.63 -0.80
C VAL A 4 -16.77 -30.82 -0.65
N TRP A 5 -16.22 -30.29 0.45
CA TRP A 5 -14.85 -30.59 0.86
C TRP A 5 -14.83 -31.95 1.55
N LYS A 6 -13.94 -32.83 1.10
CA LYS A 6 -13.64 -34.11 1.75
C LYS A 6 -12.67 -33.90 2.90
N GLU A 7 -12.68 -34.85 3.84
CA GLU A 7 -11.82 -34.84 5.04
C GLU A 7 -10.31 -34.91 4.71
N ASP A 8 -9.95 -35.35 3.50
CA ASP A 8 -8.57 -35.35 2.99
C ASP A 8 -8.12 -33.97 2.46
N GLY A 9 -8.98 -32.95 2.55
CA GLY A 9 -8.71 -31.61 2.03
C GLY A 9 -8.89 -31.50 0.51
N SER A 10 -9.49 -32.48 -0.16
CA SER A 10 -9.86 -32.37 -1.56
C SER A 10 -11.27 -31.78 -1.74
N TYR A 11 -11.46 -30.92 -2.74
CA TYR A 11 -12.77 -30.35 -3.07
C TYR A 11 -13.41 -31.14 -4.21
N GLU A 12 -14.57 -31.74 -3.97
CA GLU A 12 -15.31 -32.50 -4.97
C GLU A 12 -16.61 -31.76 -5.35
N TYR A 13 -16.76 -31.46 -6.64
CA TYR A 13 -17.97 -30.82 -7.16
C TYR A 13 -19.14 -31.81 -7.14
N ALA A 14 -20.30 -31.36 -6.65
CA ALA A 14 -21.50 -32.19 -6.63
C ALA A 14 -21.87 -32.63 -8.06
N PRO A 15 -21.99 -33.94 -8.34
CA PRO A 15 -22.34 -34.43 -9.66
C PRO A 15 -23.82 -34.14 -9.94
N GLY A 16 -24.13 -33.06 -10.66
CA GLY A 16 -25.53 -32.74 -10.96
C GLY A 16 -25.81 -31.54 -11.85
N GLU A 17 -25.05 -30.44 -11.76
CA GLU A 17 -25.32 -29.24 -12.57
C GLU A 17 -24.16 -28.94 -13.52
N ARG A 18 -24.14 -29.67 -14.64
CA ARG A 18 -23.49 -29.14 -15.86
C ARG A 18 -24.33 -27.98 -16.36
N ALA A 19 -24.06 -26.78 -15.84
CA ALA A 19 -24.49 -25.55 -16.48
C ALA A 19 -24.03 -25.60 -17.95
N ARG A 20 -25.01 -25.66 -18.86
CA ARG A 20 -24.82 -25.47 -20.29
C ARG A 20 -24.33 -24.05 -20.53
N LEU A 21 -23.03 -23.84 -20.37
CA LEU A 21 -22.33 -22.73 -21.00
C LEU A 21 -22.42 -22.99 -22.51
N LYS A 22 -23.42 -22.36 -23.16
CA LYS A 22 -23.44 -22.17 -24.61
C LYS A 22 -22.27 -21.27 -25.00
N GLY A 23 -21.06 -21.84 -25.00
CA GLY A 23 -19.94 -21.30 -25.75
C GLY A 23 -20.27 -21.41 -27.22
N LYS A 24 -20.22 -20.28 -27.93
CA LYS A 24 -20.22 -20.25 -29.39
C LYS A 24 -18.99 -20.99 -29.88
N GLU A 25 -19.25 -22.19 -30.35
CA GLU A 25 -18.36 -23.07 -31.09
C GLU A 25 -17.95 -22.42 -32.43
N LYS A 26 -16.67 -22.08 -32.54
CA LYS A 26 -15.87 -22.13 -33.78
C LYS A 26 -14.54 -22.74 -33.32
N GLY A 27 -14.14 -23.96 -33.66
CA GLY A 27 -14.39 -24.76 -34.84
C GLY A 27 -13.05 -24.98 -35.52
N LYS A 28 -12.45 -26.16 -35.27
CA LYS A 28 -11.36 -26.84 -36.02
C LYS A 28 -9.98 -26.15 -35.93
N ASP A 29 -8.85 -26.85 -35.84
CA ASP A 29 -8.50 -28.11 -36.50
C ASP A 29 -7.38 -28.87 -35.76
N LYS A 30 -7.28 -30.17 -36.06
CA LYS A 30 -6.32 -31.13 -35.53
C LYS A 30 -4.96 -30.94 -36.21
N GLY A 31 -3.88 -31.05 -35.44
CA GLY A 31 -2.53 -31.13 -36.00
C GLY A 31 -1.54 -31.77 -35.03
N LYS A 32 -1.47 -33.10 -35.02
CA LYS A 32 -0.31 -33.84 -34.50
C LYS A 32 0.87 -33.56 -35.43
N GLY A 33 1.95 -32.99 -34.91
CA GLY A 33 3.22 -32.84 -35.62
C GLY A 33 4.38 -32.92 -34.64
N LYS A 34 5.00 -34.09 -34.54
CA LYS A 34 6.39 -34.23 -34.09
C LYS A 34 7.29 -33.80 -35.25
N GLY A 35 8.27 -32.94 -34.98
CA GLY A 35 9.37 -32.59 -35.88
C GLY A 35 10.07 -31.35 -35.33
N ASP A 36 11.25 -31.50 -34.73
CA ASP A 36 12.58 -31.52 -35.34
C ASP A 36 13.22 -30.13 -35.40
N LYS A 37 14.52 -30.12 -35.18
CA LYS A 37 15.40 -28.96 -35.02
C LYS A 37 15.40 -28.09 -36.27
N GLY A 38 15.34 -26.77 -36.07
CA GLY A 38 15.58 -25.79 -37.14
C GLY A 38 16.13 -24.48 -36.60
N LYS A 39 17.44 -24.26 -36.78
CA LYS A 39 18.09 -22.94 -36.79
C LYS A 39 17.60 -22.14 -38.02
N GLY A 40 17.40 -20.83 -37.86
CA GLY A 40 17.20 -19.84 -38.94
C GLY A 40 16.44 -18.63 -38.40
N ASP A 41 17.05 -17.48 -38.11
CA ASP A 41 17.56 -16.43 -39.02
C ASP A 41 16.45 -15.60 -39.71
N LYS A 42 16.44 -14.30 -39.38
CA LYS A 42 15.91 -13.10 -40.07
C LYS A 42 14.43 -12.97 -40.49
N GLY A 43 13.90 -11.77 -40.18
CA GLY A 43 12.95 -11.01 -41.02
C GLY A 43 11.71 -10.58 -40.24
N LYS A 44 11.59 -9.30 -39.81
CA LYS A 44 11.05 -8.14 -40.55
C LYS A 44 9.50 -8.12 -40.66
N GLY A 45 8.92 -7.01 -40.15
CA GLY A 45 7.54 -6.56 -40.41
C GLY A 45 6.56 -7.01 -39.34
N GLU A 46 5.63 -6.21 -38.81
CA GLU A 46 4.94 -5.08 -39.39
C GLU A 46 4.55 -4.02 -38.36
N LYS A 47 4.56 -2.78 -38.84
CA LYS A 47 4.19 -1.53 -38.17
C LYS A 47 2.67 -1.42 -38.08
N GLY A 48 2.12 -1.43 -36.86
CA GLY A 48 0.79 -0.88 -36.60
C GLY A 48 0.84 0.65 -36.50
N LYS A 49 0.44 1.34 -37.56
CA LYS A 49 0.25 2.81 -37.59
C LYS A 49 -1.08 3.17 -36.92
N SER A 50 -1.06 3.70 -35.70
CA SER A 50 -2.15 4.55 -35.20
C SER A 50 -1.81 6.01 -35.51
N LYS A 51 -2.59 6.63 -36.38
CA LYS A 51 -2.54 8.07 -36.70
C LYS A 51 -3.28 8.85 -35.60
N GLY A 52 -2.57 9.22 -34.54
CA GLY A 52 -2.96 10.31 -33.65
C GLY A 52 -2.38 11.62 -34.17
N LYS A 53 -3.25 12.54 -34.60
CA LYS A 53 -2.91 13.80 -35.22
C LYS A 53 -2.93 14.88 -34.13
N GLU A 54 -1.81 15.10 -33.46
CA GLU A 54 -1.63 16.28 -32.60
C GLU A 54 -0.57 17.18 -33.24
N LYS A 55 -1.00 18.40 -33.54
CA LYS A 55 -0.20 19.48 -34.13
C LYS A 55 0.30 20.38 -33.00
N GLY A 56 1.57 20.77 -33.10
CA GLY A 56 2.27 21.74 -32.23
C GLY A 56 3.47 21.05 -31.62
N LYS A 57 4.66 21.00 -32.23
CA LYS A 57 5.47 21.99 -32.95
C LYS A 57 5.89 23.18 -32.10
N ASP A 58 6.66 22.89 -31.06
CA ASP A 58 7.73 23.78 -30.55
C ASP A 58 9.02 22.97 -30.42
N SER A 59 9.75 22.89 -31.53
CA SER A 59 11.10 22.35 -31.59
C SER A 59 12.07 23.44 -31.14
N MET A 60 12.37 23.51 -29.84
CA MET A 60 13.52 24.29 -29.37
C MET A 60 14.80 23.63 -29.86
N THR A 61 15.64 24.44 -30.52
CA THR A 61 16.91 23.98 -31.08
C THR A 61 17.94 23.75 -29.98
N ALA A 62 18.89 22.85 -30.20
CA ALA A 62 19.98 22.56 -29.24
C ALA A 62 20.86 23.78 -28.91
N ALA A 63 20.78 24.85 -29.72
CA ALA A 63 21.46 26.12 -29.47
C ALA A 63 20.75 26.99 -28.41
N GLU A 64 19.43 26.89 -28.25
CA GLU A 64 18.68 27.69 -27.25
C GLU A 64 18.79 27.15 -25.83
N ARG A 65 19.15 25.86 -25.64
CA ARG A 65 19.32 25.28 -24.30
C ARG A 65 20.62 25.68 -23.59
N LEU A 66 21.57 26.31 -24.29
CA LEU A 66 22.84 26.75 -23.72
C LEU A 66 22.84 28.23 -23.29
N ALA A 67 21.84 29.02 -23.68
CA ALA A 67 21.74 30.44 -23.35
C ALA A 67 21.06 30.73 -21.99
N PHE A 68 20.43 29.74 -21.35
CA PHE A 68 19.75 29.95 -20.05
C PHE A 68 20.65 29.69 -18.83
N ALA A 69 21.89 29.22 -19.03
CA ALA A 69 22.79 28.81 -17.95
C ALA A 69 23.88 29.84 -17.59
N GLN A 70 23.89 31.05 -18.18
CA GLN A 70 24.97 32.04 -17.95
C GLN A 70 24.51 33.46 -17.60
N GLY A 71 23.24 33.68 -17.27
CA GLY A 71 22.70 35.04 -17.07
C GLY A 71 22.23 35.38 -15.65
N ALA A 72 23.05 35.20 -14.62
CA ALA A 72 22.75 35.74 -13.28
C ALA A 72 23.98 35.97 -12.38
N LEU A 73 25.16 36.21 -12.98
CA LEU A 73 26.32 36.73 -12.26
C LEU A 73 26.64 38.12 -12.82
N SER A 74 26.78 39.07 -11.89
CA SER A 74 27.27 40.44 -12.07
C SER A 74 26.24 41.52 -12.40
N ALA A 75 25.73 42.12 -11.33
CA ALA A 75 25.62 43.58 -11.24
C ALA A 75 26.12 44.02 -9.85
N GLU A 76 27.44 44.04 -9.68
CA GLU A 76 28.08 44.95 -8.74
C GLU A 76 27.80 46.39 -9.21
N GLY A 77 26.94 47.10 -8.49
CA GLY A 77 26.81 48.54 -8.59
C GLY A 77 27.71 49.20 -7.54
N PRO A 78 28.64 50.10 -7.92
CA PRO A 78 29.42 50.85 -6.95
C PRO A 78 28.67 52.09 -6.46
N ALA A 79 28.91 52.42 -5.20
CA ALA A 79 28.84 53.75 -4.62
C ALA A 79 27.45 54.41 -4.44
N ALA A 80 26.85 54.15 -3.27
CA ALA A 80 26.13 55.20 -2.55
C ALA A 80 26.38 55.07 -1.04
N LYS A 81 27.44 55.77 -0.59
CA LYS A 81 27.66 56.10 0.81
C LYS A 81 26.48 56.91 1.33
N LYS A 82 25.72 56.38 2.28
CA LYS A 82 25.03 57.20 3.28
C LYS A 82 25.16 56.53 4.64
N ALA A 83 26.10 57.06 5.40
CA ALA A 83 26.24 56.79 6.82
C ALA A 83 24.91 57.06 7.52
N ARG A 84 24.33 56.02 8.11
CA ARG A 84 23.42 56.16 9.25
C ARG A 84 23.93 55.23 10.33
N VAL A 85 24.84 55.80 11.11
CA VAL A 85 25.17 55.33 12.45
C VAL A 85 23.89 55.41 13.27
N GLY A 86 23.37 54.25 13.67
CA GLY A 86 22.18 54.07 14.48
C GLY A 86 22.30 52.73 15.19
N GLU A 87 22.89 52.80 16.38
CA GLU A 87 22.76 51.93 17.55
C GLU A 87 22.68 50.40 17.34
N PRO A 88 23.76 49.66 17.66
CA PRO A 88 23.71 48.22 17.89
C PRO A 88 23.17 47.96 19.30
N GLY A 89 22.08 47.20 19.42
CA GLY A 89 21.52 46.92 20.74
C GLY A 89 20.16 46.25 20.70
N ALA A 90 20.05 45.15 19.97
CA ALA A 90 19.03 44.15 20.21
C ALA A 90 19.72 42.83 19.90
N ASP A 91 20.24 42.19 20.95
CA ASP A 91 20.62 40.81 20.94
C ASP A 91 19.36 40.02 20.60
N GLU A 92 19.11 39.80 19.30
CA GLU A 92 18.21 38.77 18.83
C GLU A 92 18.89 37.46 19.22
N GLU A 93 18.63 37.01 20.44
CA GLU A 93 18.80 35.62 20.84
C GLU A 93 18.03 34.79 19.82
N GLU A 94 18.72 34.34 18.77
CA GLU A 94 18.27 33.25 17.92
C GLU A 94 18.03 32.08 18.88
N GLU A 95 16.78 31.91 19.30
CA GLU A 95 16.30 30.66 19.89
C GLU A 95 16.66 29.59 18.86
N GLU A 96 17.76 28.88 19.10
CA GLU A 96 18.07 27.63 18.43
C GLU A 96 16.87 26.71 18.71
N GLU A 97 15.89 26.72 17.79
CA GLU A 97 14.76 25.81 17.85
C GLU A 97 15.35 24.39 17.82
N GLU A 98 15.44 23.78 19.01
CA GLU A 98 15.93 22.42 19.19
C GLU A 98 15.11 21.52 18.27
N LEU A 99 15.73 21.10 17.17
CA LEU A 99 15.09 20.20 16.23
C LEU A 99 14.67 18.95 17.01
N PRO A 100 13.40 18.52 16.90
CA PRO A 100 12.88 17.44 17.71
C PRO A 100 13.80 16.21 17.61
N GLU A 101 14.26 15.73 18.76
CA GLU A 101 15.15 14.57 18.83
C GLU A 101 14.51 13.38 18.09
N PHE A 102 15.25 12.81 17.15
CA PHE A 102 14.81 11.66 16.37
C PHE A 102 14.89 10.39 17.23
N ASP A 103 13.78 10.00 17.84
CA ASP A 103 13.68 8.76 18.62
C ASP A 103 13.36 7.56 17.71
N PHE A 104 14.40 6.89 17.21
CA PHE A 104 14.27 5.70 16.38
C PHE A 104 13.41 4.61 17.03
N GLU A 105 13.61 4.39 18.32
CA GLU A 105 13.06 3.26 19.04
C GLU A 105 11.54 3.40 19.17
N LYS A 106 11.08 4.62 19.44
CA LYS A 106 9.66 4.95 19.48
C LYS A 106 9.05 5.05 18.10
N ASP A 107 9.75 5.66 17.13
CA ASP A 107 9.12 6.06 15.87
C ASP A 107 9.16 5.05 14.74
N TRP A 108 10.13 4.13 14.75
CA TRP A 108 10.40 3.25 13.62
C TRP A 108 10.59 1.78 13.99
N LYS A 109 11.16 1.46 15.14
CA LYS A 109 11.43 0.07 15.54
C LYS A 109 10.15 -0.78 15.48
N GLU A 110 10.25 -1.94 14.85
CA GLU A 110 9.18 -2.92 14.65
C GLU A 110 7.95 -2.41 13.89
N LYS A 111 8.01 -1.23 13.26
CA LYS A 111 6.88 -0.71 12.51
C LYS A 111 6.83 -1.31 11.10
N PRO A 112 5.62 -1.62 10.59
CA PRO A 112 5.44 -2.06 9.23
C PRO A 112 5.70 -0.91 8.26
N VAL A 113 6.49 -1.21 7.23
CA VAL A 113 6.89 -0.26 6.20
C VAL A 113 6.74 -0.88 4.82
N ALA A 114 6.55 -0.04 3.81
CA ALA A 114 6.57 -0.39 2.40
C ALA A 114 7.83 0.20 1.75
N LEU A 115 8.45 -0.57 0.88
CA LEU A 115 9.63 -0.13 0.14
C LEU A 115 9.22 0.59 -1.15
N LEU A 116 9.75 1.78 -1.39
CA LEU A 116 9.44 2.62 -2.55
C LEU A 116 10.72 3.12 -3.24
N ASN A 117 10.61 3.47 -4.52
CA ASN A 117 11.62 4.20 -5.29
C ASN A 117 13.04 3.61 -5.32
N LEU A 118 13.19 2.29 -5.09
CA LEU A 118 14.48 1.61 -5.18
C LEU A 118 14.95 1.53 -6.63
N LYS A 119 16.04 2.25 -6.94
CA LYS A 119 16.65 2.28 -8.28
C LYS A 119 17.31 0.96 -8.67
N GLY A 120 18.01 0.33 -7.72
CA GLY A 120 18.80 -0.90 -7.94
C GLY A 120 18.05 -2.21 -7.76
N ALA A 121 16.87 -2.18 -7.16
CA ALA A 121 16.10 -3.38 -6.83
C ALA A 121 14.60 -3.11 -7.02
N LYS A 122 14.19 -2.93 -8.28
CA LYS A 122 12.80 -2.58 -8.61
C LYS A 122 11.79 -3.65 -8.19
N ASP A 123 12.21 -4.91 -8.14
CA ASP A 123 11.39 -6.06 -7.70
C ASP A 123 11.09 -6.07 -6.20
N LEU A 124 11.67 -5.13 -5.44
CA LEU A 124 11.38 -4.92 -4.03
C LEU A 124 10.39 -3.77 -3.81
N ASN A 125 10.17 -2.91 -4.82
CA ASN A 125 9.21 -1.83 -4.69
C ASN A 125 7.80 -2.39 -4.53
N GLY A 126 7.11 -1.94 -3.49
CA GLY A 126 5.78 -2.36 -3.11
C GLY A 126 5.68 -3.61 -2.26
N LEU A 127 6.82 -4.20 -1.87
CA LEU A 127 6.83 -5.19 -0.81
C LEU A 127 6.77 -4.51 0.56
N MET A 128 6.12 -5.20 1.48
CA MET A 128 6.05 -4.84 2.89
C MET A 128 7.23 -5.45 3.65
N GLY A 129 7.59 -4.83 4.76
CA GLY A 129 8.61 -5.30 5.66
C GLY A 129 8.49 -4.66 7.03
N VAL A 130 9.32 -5.11 7.95
CA VAL A 130 9.38 -4.59 9.32
C VAL A 130 10.78 -4.02 9.58
N VAL A 131 10.84 -2.82 10.14
CA VAL A 131 12.10 -2.20 10.51
C VAL A 131 12.67 -2.88 11.75
N LYS A 132 13.90 -3.38 11.67
CA LYS A 132 14.60 -4.02 12.80
C LYS A 132 15.56 -3.08 13.50
N GLU A 133 16.41 -2.41 12.73
CA GLU A 133 17.52 -1.62 13.24
C GLU A 133 17.75 -0.37 12.38
N TYR A 134 18.32 0.67 12.97
CA TYR A 134 18.79 1.86 12.28
C TYR A 134 20.29 2.01 12.49
N ASN A 135 21.03 2.11 11.39
CA ASN A 135 22.46 2.32 11.41
C ASN A 135 22.73 3.82 11.24
N GLU A 136 23.15 4.47 12.33
CA GLU A 136 23.39 5.92 12.38
C GLU A 136 24.55 6.36 11.47
N GLU A 137 25.60 5.55 11.34
CA GLU A 137 26.77 5.87 10.52
C GLU A 137 26.40 6.01 9.04
N THR A 138 25.56 5.10 8.54
CA THR A 138 25.15 5.06 7.14
C THR A 138 23.83 5.76 6.87
N LYS A 139 23.10 6.14 7.93
CA LYS A 139 21.74 6.69 7.90
C LYS A 139 20.77 5.79 7.12
N ARG A 140 20.83 4.48 7.38
CA ARG A 140 20.01 3.46 6.71
C ARG A 140 19.32 2.57 7.72
N PHE A 141 18.11 2.14 7.37
CA PHE A 141 17.32 1.20 8.15
C PHE A 141 17.55 -0.22 7.63
N LEU A 142 17.74 -1.15 8.54
CA LEU A 142 17.71 -2.58 8.28
C LEU A 142 16.25 -3.04 8.31
N VAL A 143 15.70 -3.33 7.13
CA VAL A 143 14.31 -3.76 6.95
C VAL A 143 14.28 -5.25 6.63
N SER A 144 13.53 -6.02 7.42
CA SER A 144 13.22 -7.41 7.14
C SER A 144 12.06 -7.48 6.16
N VAL A 145 12.34 -7.83 4.90
CA VAL A 145 11.35 -7.83 3.82
C VAL A 145 10.52 -9.11 3.88
N GLU A 146 9.20 -8.98 3.75
CA GLU A 146 8.30 -10.14 3.69
C GLU A 146 8.56 -11.02 2.45
N GLY A 147 8.16 -12.29 2.52
CA GLY A 147 8.36 -13.25 1.44
C GLY A 147 9.77 -13.83 1.37
N GLY A 148 10.51 -13.83 2.48
CA GLY A 148 11.79 -14.55 2.59
C GLY A 148 12.94 -13.93 1.80
N LYS A 149 12.83 -12.66 1.39
CA LYS A 149 13.89 -11.94 0.65
C LYS A 149 15.04 -11.45 1.56
N GLY A 150 15.00 -11.82 2.84
CA GLY A 150 15.98 -11.48 3.86
C GLY A 150 15.90 -10.02 4.30
N GLU A 151 16.98 -9.56 4.92
CA GLU A 151 17.12 -8.20 5.41
C GLU A 151 17.83 -7.32 4.38
N LYS A 152 17.39 -6.06 4.27
CA LYS A 152 17.97 -5.08 3.34
C LYS A 152 18.21 -3.75 4.05
N SER A 153 19.36 -3.16 3.76
CA SER A 153 19.71 -1.80 4.22
C SER A 153 19.13 -0.77 3.26
N ILE A 154 18.10 -0.04 3.70
CA ILE A 154 17.30 0.89 2.90
C ILE A 154 17.43 2.30 3.48
N LYS A 155 17.50 3.30 2.61
CA LYS A 155 17.52 4.72 3.02
C LYS A 155 16.13 5.17 3.46
N MET A 156 16.07 6.17 4.35
CA MET A 156 14.82 6.77 4.82
C MET A 156 13.88 7.21 3.67
N GLU A 157 14.42 7.81 2.61
CA GLU A 157 13.65 8.29 1.43
C GLU A 157 12.91 7.18 0.66
N ASN A 158 13.32 5.92 0.84
CA ASN A 158 12.78 4.76 0.14
C ASN A 158 11.90 3.89 1.05
N ILE A 159 11.58 4.38 2.26
CA ILE A 159 10.76 3.69 3.24
C ILE A 159 9.52 4.51 3.47
N PHE A 160 8.38 3.84 3.42
CA PHE A 160 7.09 4.45 3.66
C PHE A 160 6.40 3.78 4.83
N LYS A 161 5.99 4.57 5.83
CA LYS A 161 5.29 4.05 7.01
C LYS A 161 3.90 3.58 6.61
N VAL A 162 3.65 2.29 6.78
CA VAL A 162 2.38 1.67 6.39
C VAL A 162 1.41 1.75 7.56
N MET A 163 0.18 2.18 7.28
CA MET A 163 -0.91 2.25 8.26
C MET A 163 -1.96 1.15 8.05
N THR A 164 -1.63 0.08 7.32
CA THR A 164 -2.52 -1.06 7.10
C THR A 164 -2.94 -1.69 8.43
N GLY A 165 -4.22 -2.00 8.57
CA GLY A 165 -4.83 -2.51 9.80
C GLY A 165 -5.02 -1.47 10.90
N CYS A 166 -4.85 -0.18 10.61
CA CYS A 166 -5.14 0.90 11.55
C CYS A 166 -6.52 1.50 11.28
N ILE A 167 -7.15 2.06 12.32
CA ILE A 167 -8.31 2.92 12.18
C ILE A 167 -7.84 4.34 11.87
N VAL A 168 -8.37 4.87 10.78
CA VAL A 168 -7.96 6.16 10.25
C VAL A 168 -9.17 7.07 10.03
N LYS A 169 -8.92 8.37 10.13
CA LYS A 169 -9.88 9.43 9.85
C LYS A 169 -9.50 10.10 8.54
N LEU A 170 -10.46 10.23 7.63
CA LEU A 170 -10.26 10.88 6.35
C LEU A 170 -10.31 12.40 6.50
N ARG A 171 -9.37 13.12 5.88
CA ARG A 171 -9.35 14.59 5.84
C ARG A 171 -8.82 15.10 4.50
N GLY A 172 -9.17 16.33 4.14
CA GLY A 172 -8.64 16.99 2.93
C GLY A 172 -9.02 16.33 1.61
N LEU A 173 -10.13 15.57 1.56
CA LEU A 173 -10.72 15.09 0.32
C LEU A 173 -11.62 16.17 -0.30
N ASP A 174 -11.68 16.20 -1.64
CA ASP A 174 -12.59 17.10 -2.39
C ASP A 174 -14.07 16.80 -2.07
N ALA A 175 -14.37 15.54 -1.78
CA ALA A 175 -15.67 15.10 -1.32
C ALA A 175 -15.81 15.41 0.18
N ILE A 176 -16.40 16.57 0.47
CA ILE A 176 -16.59 17.09 1.84
C ILE A 176 -17.32 16.10 2.74
N GLU A 177 -18.28 15.34 2.21
CA GLU A 177 -19.05 14.33 2.95
C GLU A 177 -18.20 13.18 3.51
N LEU A 178 -17.03 12.94 2.91
CA LEU A 178 -16.10 11.89 3.34
C LEU A 178 -15.08 12.40 4.34
N ASN A 179 -14.94 13.72 4.49
CA ASN A 179 -14.07 14.28 5.52
C ASN A 179 -14.66 13.99 6.89
N ASP A 180 -13.77 13.71 7.83
CA ASP A 180 -14.05 13.26 9.19
C ASP A 180 -14.71 11.88 9.31
N CYS A 181 -14.98 11.18 8.20
CA CYS A 181 -15.37 9.77 8.25
C CYS A 181 -14.21 8.89 8.75
N ILE A 182 -14.56 7.86 9.52
CA ILE A 182 -13.63 6.87 10.06
C ILE A 182 -13.75 5.58 9.24
N GLY A 183 -12.60 4.97 8.96
CA GLY A 183 -12.53 3.69 8.27
C GLY A 183 -11.33 2.88 8.69
N GLU A 184 -11.34 1.60 8.29
CA GLU A 184 -10.20 0.71 8.41
C GLU A 184 -9.29 0.91 7.20
N CYS A 185 -8.01 1.16 7.46
CA CYS A 185 -6.99 1.31 6.44
C CYS A 185 -6.54 -0.08 5.96
N GLY A 186 -6.84 -0.40 4.71
CA GLY A 186 -6.45 -1.64 4.06
C GLY A 186 -5.07 -1.56 3.41
N ARG A 187 -4.93 -2.23 2.27
CA ARG A 187 -3.66 -2.35 1.56
C ARG A 187 -3.28 -1.02 0.89
N LEU A 188 -1.98 -0.72 0.90
CA LEU A 188 -1.41 0.40 0.13
C LEU A 188 -1.21 -0.01 -1.33
N ASP A 189 -1.86 0.72 -2.24
CA ASP A 189 -1.57 0.69 -3.67
C ASP A 189 -0.31 1.50 -3.94
N VAL A 190 0.78 0.80 -4.21
CA VAL A 190 2.13 1.36 -4.34
C VAL A 190 2.31 2.14 -5.63
N GLU A 191 1.58 1.78 -6.69
CA GLU A 191 1.68 2.45 -7.98
C GLU A 191 1.10 3.86 -7.90
N ASN A 192 -0.02 4.00 -7.19
CA ASN A 192 -0.75 5.26 -7.08
C ASN A 192 -0.49 6.00 -5.76
N LEU A 193 0.21 5.36 -4.82
CA LEU A 193 0.38 5.80 -3.43
C LEU A 193 -0.98 6.17 -2.81
N ARG A 194 -1.91 5.22 -2.84
CA ARG A 194 -3.25 5.36 -2.25
C ARG A 194 -3.58 4.17 -1.36
N TYR A 195 -4.19 4.42 -0.21
CA TYR A 195 -4.75 3.40 0.66
C TYR A 195 -6.14 3.01 0.20
N ASP A 196 -6.42 1.71 0.16
CA ASP A 196 -7.79 1.17 0.08
C ASP A 196 -8.40 1.23 1.48
N ILE A 197 -9.36 2.12 1.71
CA ILE A 197 -9.98 2.35 3.02
C ILE A 197 -11.41 1.83 2.98
N THR A 198 -11.75 0.99 3.95
CA THR A 198 -13.11 0.47 4.15
C THR A 198 -13.77 1.33 5.21
N LEU A 199 -14.76 2.13 4.82
CA LEU A 199 -15.55 2.94 5.74
C LEU A 199 -16.47 2.06 6.61
N SER A 200 -16.95 2.64 7.71
CA SER A 200 -17.92 1.99 8.60
C SER A 200 -19.25 1.64 7.93
N ASP A 201 -19.60 2.29 6.81
CA ASP A 201 -20.79 1.99 6.02
C ASP A 201 -20.57 0.87 4.98
N GLY A 202 -19.37 0.27 4.94
CA GLY A 202 -18.99 -0.78 4.01
C GLY A 202 -18.53 -0.28 2.64
N ARG A 203 -18.49 1.05 2.39
CA ARG A 203 -17.94 1.59 1.14
C ARG A 203 -16.41 1.50 1.15
N HIS A 204 -15.83 1.26 -0.03
CA HIS A 204 -14.38 1.28 -0.23
C HIS A 204 -13.95 2.52 -0.99
N ILE A 205 -12.93 3.20 -0.48
CA ILE A 205 -12.43 4.47 -1.02
C ILE A 205 -10.92 4.44 -1.12
N LYS A 206 -10.36 5.01 -2.19
CA LYS A 206 -8.93 5.17 -2.36
C LYS A 206 -8.47 6.55 -1.94
N ALA A 207 -7.71 6.67 -0.85
CA ALA A 207 -7.23 7.97 -0.35
C ALA A 207 -5.69 8.07 -0.36
N LYS A 208 -5.17 9.28 -0.59
CA LYS A 208 -3.72 9.54 -0.47
C LYS A 208 -3.31 9.50 1.01
N PRO A 209 -2.09 9.12 1.36
CA PRO A 209 -1.60 9.17 2.74
C PRO A 209 -1.73 10.53 3.42
N ALA A 210 -1.58 11.64 2.67
CA ALA A 210 -1.77 13.00 3.20
C ALA A 210 -3.22 13.29 3.64
N ASN A 211 -4.18 12.49 3.16
CA ASN A 211 -5.60 12.64 3.43
C ASN A 211 -6.08 11.68 4.54
N VAL A 212 -5.14 11.03 5.24
CA VAL A 212 -5.41 9.96 6.19
C VAL A 212 -4.71 10.29 7.50
N GLU A 213 -5.50 10.52 8.55
CA GLU A 213 -5.01 10.77 9.90
C GLU A 213 -5.17 9.51 10.75
N LEU A 214 -4.12 9.10 11.44
CA LEU A 214 -4.15 7.93 12.31
C LEU A 214 -4.96 8.23 13.57
N VAL A 215 -6.02 7.44 13.83
CA VAL A 215 -6.85 7.57 15.04
C VAL A 215 -6.43 6.54 16.08
N ALA A 216 -6.39 5.27 15.68
CA ALA A 216 -6.07 4.17 16.57
C ALA A 216 -5.38 3.04 15.81
N LYS A 217 -4.51 2.31 16.53
CA LYS A 217 -3.91 1.08 16.04
C LYS A 217 -4.58 -0.11 16.71
N TYR A 218 -4.96 -1.11 15.93
CA TYR A 218 -5.27 -2.41 16.51
C TYR A 218 -3.94 -3.03 16.98
N GLU A 219 -3.67 -3.01 18.28
CA GLU A 219 -2.65 -3.88 18.85
C GLU A 219 -3.18 -5.32 18.81
N SER A 220 -3.05 -5.94 17.64
CA SER A 220 -3.49 -7.31 17.36
C SER A 220 -2.70 -8.38 18.15
N ALA A 221 -1.80 -8.01 19.06
CA ALA A 221 -0.96 -8.94 19.80
C ALA A 221 -1.52 -9.37 21.18
N LYS A 222 -2.52 -8.69 21.76
CA LYS A 222 -3.10 -9.13 23.05
C LYS A 222 -4.62 -9.06 23.16
N VAL A 223 -5.28 -8.51 22.15
CA VAL A 223 -6.73 -8.33 22.17
C VAL A 223 -7.36 -9.27 21.14
N ALA A 224 -7.28 -10.57 21.42
CA ALA A 224 -8.47 -11.41 21.33
C ALA A 224 -9.41 -11.02 22.49
N GLY A 225 -9.66 -9.71 22.65
CA GLY A 225 -10.58 -9.16 23.60
C GLY A 225 -11.94 -9.45 23.05
N ASP A 226 -12.60 -10.40 23.70
CA ASP A 226 -14.01 -10.36 24.04
C ASP A 226 -14.81 -9.43 23.12
N THR A 227 -15.63 -9.99 22.22
CA THR A 227 -16.53 -9.26 21.30
C THR A 227 -17.23 -8.07 21.96
N SER A 228 -17.49 -8.17 23.25
CA SER A 228 -17.94 -7.13 24.18
C SER A 228 -17.15 -5.80 24.15
N GLN A 229 -15.84 -5.81 23.91
CA GLN A 229 -15.00 -4.61 23.86
C GLN A 229 -15.07 -3.92 22.50
N MET A 230 -15.09 -4.70 21.41
CA MET A 230 -15.43 -4.20 20.07
C MET A 230 -16.83 -3.59 20.05
N ASP A 231 -17.80 -4.25 20.68
CA ASP A 231 -19.17 -3.74 20.79
C ASP A 231 -19.29 -2.50 21.67
N ARG A 232 -18.44 -2.34 22.70
CA ARG A 232 -18.37 -1.10 23.49
C ARG A 232 -17.81 0.06 22.68
N ILE A 233 -16.78 -0.16 21.87
CA ILE A 233 -16.23 0.89 20.97
C ILE A 233 -17.27 1.23 19.88
N ARG A 234 -17.96 0.23 19.32
CA ARG A 234 -19.08 0.45 18.39
C ARG A 234 -20.24 1.20 19.06
N ALA A 235 -20.60 0.84 20.29
CA ALA A 235 -21.68 1.49 21.03
C ALA A 235 -21.33 2.92 21.45
N ALA A 236 -20.11 3.17 21.93
CA ALA A 236 -19.64 4.49 22.36
C ALA A 236 -19.56 5.49 21.19
N ASN A 237 -19.30 5.01 19.98
CA ASN A 237 -19.23 5.85 18.78
C ASN A 237 -20.59 5.98 18.05
N GLY A 238 -21.68 5.47 18.61
CA GLY A 238 -23.02 5.55 17.99
C GLY A 238 -23.16 4.69 16.72
N LEU A 239 -22.28 3.72 16.49
CA LEU A 239 -22.31 2.85 15.30
C LEU A 239 -23.36 1.73 15.38
N ARG A 240 -24.04 1.54 16.52
CA ARG A 240 -24.98 0.42 16.72
C ARG A 240 -26.21 0.49 15.80
N ASP A 241 -26.73 1.67 15.51
CA ASP A 241 -28.03 1.80 14.84
C ASP A 241 -27.98 1.71 13.31
N ARG A 242 -26.78 1.51 12.72
CA ARG A 242 -26.61 1.42 11.26
C ARG A 242 -26.05 0.09 10.74
N LEU A 243 -25.64 -0.84 11.60
CA LEU A 243 -24.97 -2.09 11.19
C LEU A 243 -25.74 -3.38 11.52
N THR A 244 -26.86 -3.30 12.24
CA THR A 244 -27.73 -4.45 12.55
C THR A 244 -28.43 -5.07 11.33
N ALA A 245 -28.24 -4.54 10.12
CA ALA A 245 -28.85 -5.10 8.91
C ALA A 245 -27.95 -6.06 8.11
N VAL A 246 -26.70 -6.32 8.53
CA VAL A 246 -25.76 -7.17 7.74
C VAL A 246 -25.26 -8.42 8.50
N GLU A 247 -25.46 -8.51 9.82
CA GLU A 247 -25.04 -9.66 10.63
C GLU A 247 -26.21 -10.58 10.98
N GLU A 248 -26.82 -11.22 9.97
CA GLU A 248 -27.55 -12.47 10.18
C GLU A 248 -27.04 -13.49 9.15
N PHE A 249 -25.76 -13.84 9.29
CA PHE A 249 -25.17 -15.00 8.63
C PHE A 249 -25.01 -16.08 9.69
N ASP A 250 -26.05 -16.88 9.87
CA ASP A 250 -26.04 -18.09 10.69
C ASP A 250 -24.96 -19.04 10.17
N PHE A 251 -23.81 -19.09 10.86
CA PHE A 251 -22.88 -20.20 10.71
C PHE A 251 -23.41 -21.36 11.57
N PRO A 252 -23.83 -22.49 10.99
CA PRO A 252 -24.30 -23.62 11.76
C PRO A 252 -23.17 -24.14 12.65
N THR A 253 -23.42 -24.13 13.96
CA THR A 253 -22.54 -24.72 14.96
C THR A 253 -22.35 -26.22 14.67
N PRO A 254 -21.12 -26.72 14.56
CA PRO A 254 -20.89 -28.15 14.44
C PRO A 254 -21.30 -28.84 15.75
N MET A 255 -22.36 -29.64 15.70
CA MET A 255 -22.73 -30.56 16.77
C MET A 255 -21.58 -31.53 17.01
N VAL A 256 -20.96 -31.44 18.18
CA VAL A 256 -19.98 -32.42 18.67
C VAL A 256 -20.76 -33.63 19.18
N PRO A 257 -20.65 -34.84 18.59
CA PRO A 257 -21.26 -36.03 19.16
C PRO A 257 -20.42 -36.49 20.36
N TRP A 258 -21.06 -36.61 21.53
CA TRP A 258 -20.48 -37.24 22.70
C TRP A 258 -19.96 -38.64 22.37
N ALA A 259 -18.68 -38.85 22.65
CA ALA A 259 -18.01 -40.15 22.58
C ALA A 259 -18.69 -41.15 23.51
N ARG A 260 -19.16 -42.27 22.96
CA ARG A 260 -19.52 -43.46 23.74
C ARG A 260 -18.23 -44.14 24.20
N LEU A 261 -18.08 -44.24 25.52
CA LEU A 261 -17.14 -45.13 26.20
C LEU A 261 -17.44 -46.58 25.78
N GLY A 262 -16.55 -47.16 24.97
CA GLY A 262 -16.51 -48.59 24.69
C GLY A 262 -15.56 -49.28 25.68
N THR A 263 -16.14 -49.89 26.71
CA THR A 263 -15.50 -50.83 27.60
C THR A 263 -15.31 -52.20 26.93
N SER A 264 -14.28 -52.90 27.41
CA SER A 264 -14.09 -54.35 27.40
C SER A 264 -13.28 -54.97 26.26
N CYS A 265 -11.98 -55.12 26.54
CA CYS A 265 -11.15 -56.20 26.04
C CYS A 265 -10.51 -56.85 27.27
N LEU A 266 -10.99 -58.02 27.70
CA LEU A 266 -10.27 -58.93 28.59
C LEU A 266 -10.74 -60.37 28.32
N LEU A 267 -9.78 -61.13 27.75
CA LEU A 267 -9.53 -62.58 27.81
C LEU A 267 -10.58 -63.56 27.27
#